data_AF-A0A9W6B4T6-F1
#
_entry.id   AF-A0A9W6B4T6-F1
#
_cell.length_a   1.000
_cell.length_b   1.000
_cell.length_c   1.000
_cell.angle_alpha   90.00
_cell.angle_beta   90.00
_cell.angle_gamma   90.00
#
_symmetry.space_group_name_H-M   'P 1'
#
loop_
_entity.id
_entity.type
_entity.pdbx_description
1 polymer ?
#
loop_
_entity_poly.entity_id
_entity_poly.type
_entity_poly.pdbx_seq_one_letter_code
_entity_poly.pdbx_strand_id
1 'polypeptide(L)'
;MDPGTTIMGFGLIRVVNRKMEFLQLNELDLKKYTDHYLKLQKIFERTIELIDTHHPDEIAIEAPFFGKNVQSMLKLGRAQGVAMAAGLSRQIPITEYEPKKIKMAITGNGNASKEQVAKMLQQLLGIKTLPKNLDSTDGLAAAVCHFFNDGKPAKTKNYSGWDSFVKQNKDRVK
;
A
#
# COMPACT_ATOMS: atom_id res chain seq x y z
N MET A 1 -2.11 2.48 -2.12
CA MET A 1 -2.47 3.86 -1.71
C MET A 1 -1.52 4.31 -0.61
N ASP A 2 -1.12 5.58 -0.62
CA ASP A 2 -0.33 6.23 0.43
C ASP A 2 -1.03 7.54 0.88
N PRO A 3 -1.93 7.47 1.89
CA PRO A 3 -2.71 8.60 2.35
C PRO A 3 -1.89 9.52 3.27
N GLY A 4 -1.12 10.44 2.68
CA GLY A 4 -0.38 11.46 3.42
C GLY A 4 -1.22 12.70 3.81
N THR A 5 -0.67 13.54 4.69
CA THR A 5 -1.33 14.78 5.16
C THR A 5 -1.21 15.95 4.18
N THR A 6 -0.34 15.80 3.20
CA THR A 6 0.06 16.85 2.26
C THR A 6 -0.24 16.43 0.83
N ILE A 7 0.02 15.17 0.52
CA ILE A 7 -0.25 14.54 -0.76
C ILE A 7 -0.75 13.13 -0.43
N MET A 8 -1.79 12.70 -1.14
CA MET A 8 -2.23 11.32 -1.11
C MET A 8 -1.93 10.70 -2.47
N GLY A 9 -0.92 9.83 -2.51
CA GLY A 9 -0.50 9.11 -3.71
C GLY A 9 -1.31 7.83 -3.91
N PHE A 10 -1.73 7.54 -5.13
CA PHE A 10 -2.41 6.29 -5.44
C PHE A 10 -2.09 5.78 -6.84
N GLY A 11 -2.00 4.45 -6.94
CA GLY A 11 -1.81 3.74 -8.20
C GLY A 11 -2.83 2.63 -8.32
N LEU A 12 -3.28 2.38 -9.55
CA LEU A 12 -4.18 1.30 -9.90
C LEU A 12 -3.46 0.37 -10.87
N ILE A 13 -3.52 -0.91 -10.55
CA ILE A 13 -3.08 -2.00 -11.42
C ILE A 13 -4.26 -2.94 -11.62
N ARG A 14 -4.32 -3.56 -12.79
CA ARG A 14 -5.25 -4.65 -13.08
C ARG A 14 -4.46 -5.95 -13.15
N VAL A 15 -5.01 -7.02 -12.58
CA VAL A 15 -4.38 -8.35 -12.65
C VAL A 15 -5.28 -9.28 -13.44
N VAL A 16 -4.81 -9.76 -14.59
CA VAL A 16 -5.52 -10.75 -15.42
C VAL A 16 -4.60 -11.92 -15.65
N ASN A 17 -5.01 -13.14 -15.29
CA ASN A 17 -4.20 -14.36 -15.48
C ASN A 17 -2.77 -14.24 -14.91
N ARG A 18 -2.65 -13.68 -13.69
CA ARG A 18 -1.36 -13.40 -13.03
C ARG A 18 -0.43 -12.45 -13.79
N LYS A 19 -0.95 -11.67 -14.74
CA LYS A 19 -0.23 -10.58 -15.39
C LYS A 19 -0.74 -9.26 -14.87
N MET A 20 0.19 -8.40 -14.49
CA MET A 20 -0.08 -7.07 -13.98
C MET A 20 -0.09 -6.07 -15.14
N GLU A 21 -1.12 -5.23 -15.17
CA GLU A 21 -1.30 -4.15 -16.13
C GLU A 21 -1.42 -2.82 -15.40
N PHE A 22 -0.70 -1.82 -15.87
CA PHE A 22 -0.81 -0.46 -15.35
C PHE A 22 -2.10 0.19 -15.83
N LEU A 23 -2.89 0.74 -14.91
CA LEU A 23 -4.08 1.53 -15.26
C LEU A 23 -3.85 3.02 -15.04
N GLN A 24 -3.42 3.40 -13.84
CA GLN A 24 -3.32 4.81 -13.47
C GLN A 24 -2.33 5.03 -12.33
N LEU A 25 -1.71 6.20 -12.33
CA LEU A 25 -0.92 6.75 -11.24
C LEU A 25 -1.27 8.22 -11.11
N ASN A 26 -1.79 8.62 -9.96
CA ASN A 26 -2.21 9.99 -9.71
C ASN A 26 -2.00 10.36 -8.24
N GLU A 27 -2.16 11.65 -7.94
CA GLU A 27 -2.08 12.17 -6.58
C GLU A 27 -3.22 13.15 -6.31
N LEU A 28 -3.62 13.21 -5.03
CA LEU A 28 -4.48 14.25 -4.50
C LEU A 28 -3.60 15.25 -3.76
N ASP A 29 -3.41 16.44 -4.32
CA ASP A 29 -2.70 17.53 -3.63
C ASP A 29 -3.61 18.15 -2.56
N LEU A 30 -3.22 17.96 -1.29
CA LEU A 30 -3.91 18.48 -0.12
C LEU A 30 -3.31 19.80 0.37
N LYS A 31 -2.20 20.29 -0.21
CA LYS A 31 -1.57 21.58 0.16
C LYS A 31 -2.47 22.77 -0.12
N LYS A 32 -3.32 22.65 -1.14
CA LYS A 32 -4.30 23.68 -1.52
C LYS A 32 -5.40 23.91 -0.47
N TYR A 33 -5.52 23.03 0.52
CA TYR A 33 -6.46 23.17 1.63
C TYR A 33 -5.73 23.57 2.90
N THR A 34 -6.25 24.58 3.61
CA THR A 34 -5.68 25.07 4.87
C THR A 34 -6.25 24.34 6.09
N ASP A 35 -7.53 24.00 6.06
CA ASP A 35 -8.21 23.28 7.14
C ASP A 35 -7.89 21.78 7.15
N HIS A 36 -7.60 21.23 8.33
CA HIS A 36 -7.24 19.83 8.50
C HIS A 36 -8.43 18.89 8.28
N TYR A 37 -9.62 19.25 8.76
CA TYR A 37 -10.79 18.40 8.61
C TYR A 37 -11.26 18.34 7.15
N LEU A 38 -11.16 19.45 6.43
CA LEU A 38 -11.38 19.49 4.98
C LEU A 38 -10.43 18.55 4.23
N LYS A 39 -9.16 18.45 4.62
CA LYS A 39 -8.23 17.47 4.02
C LYS A 39 -8.71 16.04 4.23
N LEU A 40 -9.15 15.70 5.45
CA LEU A 40 -9.69 14.38 5.76
C LEU A 40 -10.94 14.09 4.92
N GLN A 41 -11.87 15.05 4.84
CA GLN A 41 -13.04 14.94 3.96
C GLN A 41 -12.65 14.65 2.51
N LYS A 42 -11.66 15.38 1.96
CA LYS A 42 -11.21 15.19 0.58
C LYS A 42 -10.54 13.83 0.35
N ILE A 43 -9.81 13.30 1.33
CA ILE A 43 -9.28 11.93 1.28
C ILE A 43 -10.42 10.91 1.21
N PHE A 44 -11.44 11.07 2.06
CA PHE A 44 -12.61 10.18 2.05
C PHE A 44 -13.34 10.21 0.70
N GLU A 45 -13.74 11.41 0.27
CA GLU A 45 -14.47 11.62 -0.99
C GLU A 45 -13.69 11.06 -2.18
N ARG A 46 -12.38 11.34 -2.25
CA ARG A 46 -11.53 10.85 -3.33
C ARG A 46 -11.41 9.33 -3.32
N THR A 47 -11.32 8.72 -2.14
CA THR A 47 -11.24 7.26 -2.02
C THR A 47 -12.54 6.61 -2.47
N ILE A 48 -13.71 7.13 -2.06
CA ILE A 48 -15.01 6.67 -2.52
C ILE A 48 -15.14 6.82 -4.05
N GLU A 49 -14.77 7.97 -4.59
CA GLU A 49 -14.81 8.21 -6.05
C GLU A 49 -13.96 7.19 -6.81
N LEU A 50 -12.75 6.89 -6.33
CA LEU A 50 -11.89 5.88 -6.95
C LEU A 50 -12.51 4.48 -6.90
N ILE A 51 -13.13 4.11 -5.78
CA ILE A 51 -13.80 2.81 -5.62
C ILE A 51 -15.03 2.72 -6.54
N ASP A 52 -15.87 3.75 -6.55
CA ASP A 52 -17.10 3.78 -7.33
C ASP A 52 -16.82 3.88 -8.84
N THR A 53 -15.67 4.43 -9.24
CA THR A 53 -15.26 4.54 -10.66
C THR A 53 -14.59 3.27 -11.18
N HIS A 54 -13.73 2.64 -10.38
CA HIS A 54 -12.86 1.56 -10.85
C HIS A 54 -13.24 0.18 -10.33
N HIS A 55 -14.12 0.09 -9.33
CA HIS A 55 -14.55 -1.16 -8.69
C HIS A 55 -13.38 -2.10 -8.34
N PRO A 56 -12.38 -1.65 -7.56
CA PRO A 56 -11.25 -2.48 -7.19
C PRO A 56 -11.71 -3.65 -6.30
N ASP A 57 -11.12 -4.83 -6.49
CA ASP A 57 -11.36 -5.99 -5.63
C ASP A 57 -10.71 -5.84 -4.25
N GLU A 58 -9.54 -5.19 -4.18
CA GLU A 58 -8.75 -5.04 -2.95
C GLU A 58 -8.04 -3.67 -2.89
N ILE A 59 -7.74 -3.20 -1.69
CA ILE A 59 -6.96 -1.99 -1.44
C ILE A 59 -5.68 -2.32 -0.65
N ALA A 60 -4.54 -1.96 -1.21
CA ALA A 60 -3.25 -2.02 -0.51
C ALA A 60 -2.86 -0.64 0.02
N ILE A 61 -2.45 -0.54 1.29
CA ILE A 61 -2.03 0.72 1.93
C ILE A 61 -0.61 0.56 2.49
N GLU A 62 0.23 1.59 2.34
CA GLU A 62 1.49 1.65 3.06
C GLU A 62 1.24 1.92 4.54
N ALA A 63 1.76 1.07 5.43
CA ALA A 63 1.65 1.22 6.86
C ALA A 63 2.50 2.40 7.36
N PRO A 64 2.06 3.14 8.40
CA PRO A 64 2.82 4.27 8.91
C PRO A 64 4.17 3.81 9.46
N PHE A 65 5.24 4.55 9.12
CA PHE A 65 6.54 4.34 9.74
C PHE A 65 6.61 5.04 11.11
N PHE A 66 7.19 4.36 12.11
CA PHE A 66 7.42 4.94 13.43
C PHE A 66 8.42 6.12 13.34
N GLY A 67 7.87 7.34 13.31
CA GLY A 67 8.64 8.58 13.31
C GLY A 67 8.92 9.10 14.72
N LYS A 68 9.94 9.97 14.85
CA LYS A 68 10.29 10.64 16.13
C LYS A 68 9.23 11.63 16.62
N ASN A 69 8.34 12.13 15.73
CA ASN A 69 7.34 13.14 16.07
C ASN A 69 5.92 12.55 16.14
N VAL A 70 5.40 12.43 17.36
CA VAL A 70 4.08 11.86 17.68
C VAL A 70 2.94 12.65 17.02
N GLN A 71 3.04 13.98 16.92
CA GLN A 71 1.98 14.80 16.32
C GLN A 71 1.86 14.55 14.81
N SER A 72 2.99 14.41 14.11
CA SER A 72 2.98 14.09 12.69
C SER A 72 2.42 12.69 12.44
N MET A 73 2.78 11.71 13.29
CA MET A 73 2.18 10.37 13.23
C MET A 73 0.67 10.39 13.46
N LEU A 74 0.18 11.17 14.43
CA LEU A 74 -1.26 11.27 14.68
C LEU A 74 -2.01 11.85 13.47
N LYS A 75 -1.45 12.86 12.80
CA LYS A 75 -2.04 13.44 11.58
C LYS A 75 -2.06 12.43 10.43
N LEU A 76 -0.98 11.67 10.25
CA LEU A 76 -0.90 10.60 9.25
C LEU A 76 -1.91 9.49 9.53
N GLY A 77 -1.98 9.02 10.78
CA GLY A 77 -2.93 7.97 11.19
C GLY A 77 -4.39 8.38 10.98
N ARG A 78 -4.74 9.66 11.16
CA ARG A 78 -6.08 10.18 10.80
C ARG A 78 -6.35 10.11 9.29
N ALA A 79 -5.38 10.51 8.47
CA ALA A 79 -5.50 10.44 7.01
C ALA A 79 -5.69 8.99 6.52
N GLN A 80 -4.86 8.07 7.03
CA GLN A 80 -4.97 6.64 6.74
C GLN A 80 -6.29 6.05 7.24
N GLY A 81 -6.68 6.33 8.48
CA GLY A 81 -7.93 5.84 9.06
C GLY A 81 -9.16 6.28 8.26
N VAL A 82 -9.15 7.50 7.72
CA VAL A 82 -10.24 8.00 6.86
C VAL A 82 -10.26 7.31 5.50
N ALA A 83 -9.10 7.09 4.87
CA ALA A 83 -9.02 6.32 3.63
C ALA A 83 -9.46 4.86 3.84
N MET A 84 -9.08 4.25 4.97
CA MET A 84 -9.51 2.91 5.34
C MET A 84 -11.01 2.84 5.58
N ALA A 85 -11.58 3.80 6.32
CA ALA A 85 -13.02 3.88 6.56
C ALA A 85 -13.80 4.00 5.24
N ALA A 86 -13.30 4.77 4.27
CA ALA A 86 -13.90 4.85 2.93
C ALA A 86 -13.91 3.48 2.23
N GLY A 87 -12.77 2.79 2.18
CA GLY A 87 -12.67 1.44 1.62
C GLY A 87 -13.61 0.43 2.28
N LEU A 88 -13.58 0.37 3.61
CA LEU A 88 -14.41 -0.54 4.40
C LEU A 88 -15.90 -0.23 4.28
N SER A 89 -16.29 1.05 4.13
CA SER A 89 -17.69 1.44 3.90
C SER A 89 -18.27 0.91 2.58
N ARG A 90 -17.39 0.56 1.63
CA ARG A 90 -17.71 -0.10 0.36
C ARG A 90 -17.41 -1.59 0.37
N GLN A 91 -17.11 -2.16 1.54
CA GLN A 91 -16.79 -3.59 1.74
C GLN A 91 -15.57 -4.06 0.94
N ILE A 92 -14.63 -3.14 0.65
CA ILE A 92 -13.39 -3.50 -0.04
C ILE A 92 -12.36 -3.95 1.02
N PRO A 93 -11.79 -5.16 0.91
CA PRO A 93 -10.75 -5.63 1.82
C PRO A 93 -9.50 -4.76 1.72
N ILE A 94 -8.85 -4.53 2.87
CA ILE A 94 -7.68 -3.67 2.98
C ILE A 94 -6.52 -4.48 3.54
N THR A 95 -5.36 -4.39 2.88
CA THR A 95 -4.10 -4.94 3.38
C THR A 95 -3.05 -3.84 3.54
N GLU A 96 -2.42 -3.81 4.71
CA GLU A 96 -1.35 -2.85 5.02
C GLU A 96 0.04 -3.49 4.82
N TYR A 97 1.00 -2.72 4.32
CA TYR A 97 2.37 -3.16 4.10
C TYR A 97 3.40 -2.19 4.70
N GLU A 98 4.34 -2.74 5.46
CA GLU A 98 5.47 -1.94 5.96
C GLU A 98 6.33 -1.41 4.80
N PRO A 99 6.91 -0.20 4.92
CA PRO A 99 7.75 0.40 3.87
C PRO A 99 8.91 -0.52 3.44
N LYS A 100 9.53 -1.20 4.41
CA LYS A 100 10.63 -2.15 4.16
C LYS A 100 10.15 -3.36 3.36
N LYS A 101 8.91 -3.82 3.58
CA LYS A 101 8.31 -4.94 2.87
C LYS A 101 7.98 -4.55 1.42
N ILE A 102 7.48 -3.35 1.19
CA ILE A 102 7.24 -2.79 -0.15
C ILE A 102 8.56 -2.74 -0.94
N LYS A 103 9.60 -2.13 -0.36
CA LYS A 103 10.94 -2.05 -0.97
C LYS A 103 11.52 -3.43 -1.29
N MET A 104 11.40 -4.37 -0.36
CA MET A 104 11.86 -5.75 -0.54
C MET A 104 11.10 -6.45 -1.67
N ALA A 105 9.77 -6.31 -1.74
CA ALA A 105 8.95 -6.97 -2.75
C ALA A 105 9.27 -6.50 -4.18
N ILE A 106 9.58 -5.21 -4.35
CA ILE A 106 9.80 -4.60 -5.67
C ILE A 106 11.26 -4.72 -6.12
N THR A 107 12.22 -4.48 -5.21
CA THR A 107 13.63 -4.33 -5.56
C THR A 107 14.50 -5.52 -5.12
N GLY A 108 13.98 -6.42 -4.29
CA GLY A 108 14.76 -7.45 -3.60
C GLY A 108 15.61 -6.91 -2.43
N ASN A 109 15.54 -5.60 -2.12
CA ASN A 109 16.29 -4.97 -1.04
C ASN A 109 15.38 -4.05 -0.20
N GLY A 110 15.20 -4.38 1.08
CA GLY A 110 14.39 -3.57 2.01
C GLY A 110 14.93 -2.17 2.29
N ASN A 111 16.19 -1.90 1.97
CA ASN A 111 16.86 -0.62 2.18
C ASN A 111 16.96 0.22 0.89
N ALA A 112 16.29 -0.17 -0.19
CA ALA A 112 16.33 0.55 -1.45
C ALA A 112 15.85 2.01 -1.31
N SER A 113 16.41 2.89 -2.16
CA SER A 113 15.99 4.29 -2.27
C SER A 113 14.64 4.42 -3.00
N LYS A 114 13.96 5.56 -2.84
CA LYS A 114 12.68 5.80 -3.55
C LYS A 114 12.87 5.77 -5.07
N GLU A 115 14.00 6.28 -5.56
CA GLU A 115 14.37 6.30 -6.98
C GLU A 115 14.56 4.88 -7.53
N GLN A 116 15.18 3.99 -6.74
CA GLN A 116 15.33 2.59 -7.11
C GLN A 116 13.98 1.89 -7.21
N VAL A 117 13.08 2.09 -6.24
CA VAL A 117 11.71 1.56 -6.29
C VAL A 117 10.98 2.07 -7.53
N ALA A 118 11.04 3.38 -7.78
CA ALA A 118 10.38 4.02 -8.91
C ALA A 118 10.88 3.48 -10.26
N LYS A 119 12.19 3.33 -10.44
CA LYS A 119 12.78 2.74 -11.66
C LYS A 119 12.33 1.29 -11.87
N MET A 120 12.27 0.49 -10.80
CA MET A 120 11.76 -0.88 -10.88
C MET A 120 10.28 -0.91 -11.26
N LEU A 121 9.47 -0.01 -10.69
CA LEU A 121 8.06 0.12 -11.08
C LEU A 121 7.90 0.46 -12.56
N GLN A 122 8.72 1.36 -13.11
CA GLN A 122 8.71 1.64 -14.56
C GLN A 122 8.95 0.39 -15.40
N GLN A 123 9.95 -0.40 -15.02
CA GLN A 123 10.30 -1.62 -15.75
C GLN A 123 9.21 -2.69 -15.65
N LEU A 124 8.67 -2.91 -14.44
CA LEU A 124 7.65 -3.92 -14.18
C LEU A 124 6.32 -3.62 -14.87
N LEU A 125 5.96 -2.33 -14.99
CA LEU A 125 4.66 -1.88 -15.48
C LEU A 125 4.72 -1.25 -16.88
N GLY A 126 5.89 -1.17 -17.50
CA GLY A 126 6.07 -0.55 -18.81
C GLY A 126 5.77 0.96 -18.83
N ILE A 127 5.93 1.65 -17.71
CA ILE A 127 5.63 3.08 -17.58
C ILE A 127 6.73 3.89 -18.24
N LYS A 128 6.41 4.62 -19.32
CA LYS A 128 7.38 5.42 -20.08
C LYS A 128 7.98 6.58 -19.28
N THR A 129 7.15 7.26 -18.49
CA THR A 129 7.53 8.44 -17.73
C THR A 129 6.85 8.40 -16.37
N LEU A 130 7.62 8.53 -15.30
CA LEU A 130 7.06 8.68 -13.96
C LEU A 130 6.74 10.14 -13.66
N PRO A 131 5.80 10.40 -12.74
CA PRO A 131 5.61 11.73 -12.20
C PRO A 131 6.90 12.24 -11.55
N LYS A 132 7.09 13.57 -11.59
CA LYS A 132 8.23 14.23 -10.93
C LYS A 132 8.21 14.02 -9.42
N ASN A 133 7.02 13.92 -8.85
CA ASN A 133 6.84 13.63 -7.44
C ASN A 133 6.90 12.11 -7.22
N LEU A 134 7.92 11.66 -6.48
CA LEU A 134 8.09 10.24 -6.17
C LEU A 134 7.08 9.75 -5.12
N ASP A 135 6.52 10.65 -4.31
CA ASP A 135 5.51 10.27 -3.31
C ASP A 135 4.24 9.70 -3.96
N SER A 136 3.91 10.10 -5.20
CA SER A 136 2.79 9.50 -5.93
C SER A 136 3.05 8.01 -6.22
N THR A 137 4.32 7.60 -6.36
CA THR A 137 4.71 6.21 -6.68
C THR A 137 4.58 5.25 -5.52
N ASP A 138 4.57 5.74 -4.27
CA ASP A 138 4.44 4.91 -3.07
C ASP A 138 3.09 4.17 -3.05
N GLY A 139 2.03 4.87 -3.47
CA GLY A 139 0.70 4.28 -3.64
C GLY A 139 0.64 3.13 -4.66
N LEU A 140 1.42 3.22 -5.75
CA LEU A 140 1.57 2.18 -6.76
C LEU A 140 2.48 1.05 -6.27
N ALA A 141 3.54 1.39 -5.55
CA ALA A 141 4.45 0.44 -4.91
C ALA A 141 3.69 -0.50 -3.96
N ALA A 142 2.77 0.04 -3.16
CA ALA A 142 1.90 -0.75 -2.29
C ALA A 142 1.05 -1.76 -3.08
N ALA A 143 0.49 -1.35 -4.23
CA ALA A 143 -0.32 -2.23 -5.08
C ALA A 143 0.52 -3.35 -5.71
N VAL A 144 1.71 -3.04 -6.23
CA VAL A 144 2.64 -4.05 -6.78
C VAL A 144 3.15 -4.99 -5.68
N CYS A 145 3.44 -4.46 -4.48
CA CYS A 145 3.80 -5.27 -3.32
C CYS A 145 2.67 -6.23 -2.97
N HIS A 146 1.42 -5.77 -3.01
CA HIS A 146 0.25 -6.60 -2.75
C HIS A 146 0.15 -7.75 -3.75
N PHE A 147 0.22 -7.47 -5.06
CA PHE A 147 0.26 -8.49 -6.10
C PHE A 147 1.36 -9.56 -5.88
N PHE A 148 2.57 -9.16 -5.47
CA PHE A 148 3.65 -10.12 -5.19
C PHE A 148 3.50 -10.91 -3.89
N ASN A 149 2.61 -10.49 -2.99
CA ASN A 149 2.30 -11.22 -1.76
C ASN A 149 0.96 -11.94 -1.83
N ASP A 150 0.12 -11.60 -2.79
CA ASP A 150 -1.10 -12.32 -3.11
C ASP A 150 -0.78 -13.72 -3.63
N GLY A 151 -1.55 -14.72 -3.20
CA GLY A 151 -1.30 -16.14 -3.46
C GLY A 151 -0.11 -16.76 -2.72
N LYS A 152 0.63 -16.03 -1.87
CA LYS A 152 1.56 -16.67 -0.91
C LYS A 152 0.72 -17.20 0.25
N PRO A 153 0.75 -18.51 0.57
CA PRO A 153 0.09 -19.00 1.77
C PRO A 153 0.61 -18.19 2.95
N ALA A 154 -0.33 -17.71 3.80
CA ALA A 154 -0.02 -16.99 5.03
C ALA A 154 1.16 -17.71 5.69
N LYS A 155 2.29 -17.01 5.83
CA LYS A 155 3.61 -17.54 6.27
C LYS A 155 3.45 -18.93 6.86
N THR A 156 3.79 -19.98 6.11
CA THR A 156 4.09 -21.27 6.73
C THR A 156 5.04 -20.94 7.88
N LYS A 157 4.58 -21.13 9.11
CA LYS A 157 5.34 -20.82 10.32
C LYS A 157 6.75 -21.37 10.10
N ASN A 158 7.74 -20.49 10.03
CA ASN A 158 9.13 -20.93 9.94
C ASN A 158 9.50 -21.43 11.32
N TYR A 159 9.47 -22.76 11.47
CA TYR A 159 9.90 -23.43 12.68
C TYR A 159 11.43 -23.43 12.70
N SER A 160 12.02 -22.87 13.76
CA SER A 160 13.48 -22.82 13.93
C SER A 160 14.08 -24.18 14.32
N GLY A 161 13.26 -25.23 14.41
CA GLY A 161 13.67 -26.59 14.74
C GLY A 161 12.49 -27.53 14.92
N TRP A 162 12.74 -28.83 14.86
CA TRP A 162 11.73 -29.89 14.96
C TRP A 162 10.89 -29.80 16.23
N ASP A 163 11.50 -29.47 17.37
CA ASP A 163 10.79 -29.27 18.64
C ASP A 163 9.76 -28.14 18.59
N SER A 164 10.06 -27.06 17.85
CA SER A 164 9.13 -25.93 17.70
C SER A 164 7.95 -26.27 16.79
N PHE A 165 8.16 -27.17 15.82
CA PHE A 165 7.10 -27.70 14.96
C PHE A 165 6.13 -28.59 15.73
N VAL A 166 6.66 -29.57 16.50
CA VAL A 166 5.84 -30.53 17.26
C VAL A 166 5.05 -29.81 18.36
N LYS A 167 5.64 -28.86 19.08
CA LYS A 167 4.94 -28.10 20.14
C LYS A 167 3.73 -27.32 19.62
N GLN A 168 3.79 -26.81 18.39
CA GLN A 168 2.73 -25.97 17.80
C GLN A 168 1.76 -26.73 16.90
N ASN A 169 1.98 -28.02 16.65
CA ASN A 169 1.12 -28.88 15.82
C ASN A 169 0.85 -30.22 16.53
N LYS A 170 0.63 -30.19 17.86
CA LYS A 170 0.39 -31.39 18.67
C LYS A 170 -0.77 -32.25 18.14
N ASP A 171 -1.76 -31.63 17.50
CA ASP A 171 -2.94 -32.32 16.96
C ASP A 171 -2.68 -33.02 15.61
N ARG A 172 -1.54 -32.74 14.95
CA ARG A 172 -1.15 -33.33 13.66
C ARG A 172 -0.08 -34.41 13.78
N VAL A 173 0.52 -34.56 14.97
CA VAL A 173 1.56 -35.55 15.25
C VAL A 173 0.96 -36.60 16.18
N LYS A 174 0.32 -37.61 15.58
CA LYS A 174 -0.06 -38.88 16.21
C LYS A 174 0.53 -40.02 15.39
#